data_AF-W5KWV8-F1
#
_entry.id   AF-W5KWV8-F1
#
_cell.length_a   1.000
_cell.length_b   1.000
_cell.length_c   1.000
_cell.angle_alpha   90.00
_cell.angle_beta   90.00
_cell.angle_gamma   90.00
#
_symmetry.space_group_name_H-M   'P 1'
#
loop_
_entity.id
_entity.type
_entity.pdbx_description
1 polymer ?
#
loop_
_entity_poly.entity_id
_entity_poly.type
_entity_poly.pdbx_seq_one_letter_code
_entity_poly.pdbx_strand_id
1 'polypeptide(L)'
;MTHLFALSAITMKIENSLPCQQLPEVHSQTGLQFTVATEEDFDDIMAMSQDIYGGLDYLPTRYQSWLQETNRTVILARKQGKVIALESVCVIDDGETMLVEGLRVAPQERGKGVAGVLLRFCSQLVKSKFPDVKVTRLTRDDQLGPKDFQKYRLITKQAILLVRFSAEDLKLRLADLGLNAESAGDGLPPSNIPVRLEPLEVSQLFLSSSLMQDVLPNATIVQDWQPFKPLPSNMAILLKKDIDWLVDDISCPSMASLCTFPFRVPIGDDWYYLNIDMFGKDLALAIQQLLYHLRRHTNVLKGHVMCQVFLDPPLWKPMMEFFKETLKVELVKEYTEQCVVEQDV
;
A
#
# COMPACT_ATOMS: atom_id res chain seq x y z
N MET A 1 60.56 -0.90 -32.97
CA MET A 1 59.16 -1.19 -33.32
C MET A 1 58.42 -1.43 -32.01
N THR A 2 57.32 -0.70 -31.81
CA THR A 2 56.17 -0.99 -30.91
C THR A 2 56.44 -1.24 -29.42
N HIS A 3 55.76 -0.64 -28.45
CA HIS A 3 54.94 0.55 -28.30
C HIS A 3 54.88 0.76 -26.78
N LEU A 4 55.15 1.98 -26.32
CA LEU A 4 54.86 2.50 -24.98
C LEU A 4 53.34 2.52 -24.78
N PHE A 5 52.82 2.24 -23.59
CA PHE A 5 51.77 3.06 -22.95
C PHE A 5 51.65 2.72 -21.46
N ALA A 6 52.09 3.68 -20.64
CA ALA A 6 51.81 3.76 -19.22
C ALA A 6 50.34 4.14 -19.02
N LEU A 7 49.62 3.40 -18.19
CA LEU A 7 48.28 3.74 -17.72
C LEU A 7 48.41 4.87 -16.69
N SER A 8 48.10 6.11 -17.09
CA SER A 8 47.84 7.19 -16.13
C SER A 8 46.45 7.01 -15.54
N ALA A 9 46.36 7.02 -14.22
CA ALA A 9 45.11 7.06 -13.49
C ALA A 9 44.32 8.33 -13.86
N ILE A 10 43.13 8.15 -14.45
CA ILE A 10 42.11 9.20 -14.57
C ILE A 10 41.11 8.97 -13.44
N THR A 11 41.20 9.80 -12.41
CA THR A 11 40.19 9.92 -11.38
C THR A 11 38.95 10.56 -12.01
N MET A 12 37.97 9.76 -12.43
CA MET A 12 36.66 10.28 -12.81
C MET A 12 35.92 10.73 -11.55
N LYS A 13 35.90 12.05 -11.33
CA LYS A 13 34.86 12.68 -10.50
C LYS A 13 33.53 12.50 -11.23
N ILE A 14 32.64 11.70 -10.65
CA ILE A 14 31.25 11.63 -11.08
C ILE A 14 30.57 12.89 -10.53
N GLU A 15 30.38 13.88 -11.39
CA GLU A 15 29.52 15.02 -11.10
C GLU A 15 28.06 14.54 -11.14
N ASN A 16 27.49 14.24 -9.97
CA ASN A 16 26.05 14.11 -9.78
C ASN A 16 25.43 15.51 -9.74
N SER A 17 25.21 16.11 -10.91
CA SER A 17 24.41 17.33 -11.07
C SER A 17 23.32 17.10 -12.11
N LEU A 18 22.25 16.42 -11.70
CA LEU A 18 20.98 16.49 -12.40
C LEU A 18 20.44 17.93 -12.31
N PRO A 19 19.94 18.53 -13.39
CA PRO A 19 19.41 19.88 -13.35
C PRO A 19 18.16 19.94 -12.47
N CYS A 20 18.14 20.93 -11.57
CA CYS A 20 17.01 21.28 -10.72
C CYS A 20 15.75 21.46 -11.58
N GLN A 21 14.81 20.50 -11.52
CA GLN A 21 13.59 20.51 -12.31
C GLN A 21 12.71 21.67 -11.84
N GLN A 22 12.39 22.60 -12.75
CA GLN A 22 11.56 23.76 -12.46
C GLN A 22 10.14 23.29 -12.06
N LEU A 23 9.80 23.51 -10.80
CA LEU A 23 8.44 23.32 -10.28
C LEU A 23 7.48 24.28 -10.99
N PRO A 24 6.20 23.90 -11.19
CA PRO A 24 5.20 24.80 -11.76
C PRO A 24 5.16 26.14 -11.02
N GLU A 25 5.13 27.26 -11.74
CA GLU A 25 4.93 28.58 -11.15
C GLU A 25 3.53 28.66 -10.54
N VAL A 26 3.44 28.83 -9.22
CA VAL A 26 2.16 29.01 -8.53
C VAL A 26 1.83 30.50 -8.43
N HIS A 27 0.59 30.86 -8.79
CA HIS A 27 0.06 32.19 -8.51
C HIS A 27 0.15 32.51 -7.02
N SER A 28 0.86 33.59 -6.68
CA SER A 28 1.21 34.06 -5.32
C SER A 28 0.03 34.32 -4.38
N GLN A 29 -1.22 34.18 -4.84
CA GLN A 29 -2.43 34.54 -4.11
C GLN A 29 -2.70 33.67 -2.86
N THR A 30 -2.06 32.51 -2.70
CA THR A 30 -2.28 31.62 -1.54
C THR A 30 -1.21 31.70 -0.46
N GLY A 31 -0.07 32.34 -0.72
CA GLY A 31 1.09 32.36 0.19
C GLY A 31 1.71 30.97 0.45
N LEU A 32 1.34 29.97 -0.35
CA LEU A 32 1.89 28.62 -0.31
C LEU A 32 3.09 28.50 -1.24
N GLN A 33 4.11 27.79 -0.77
CA GLN A 33 5.27 27.37 -1.55
C GLN A 33 5.26 25.86 -1.62
N PHE A 34 5.71 25.29 -2.74
CA PHE A 34 5.80 23.85 -2.91
C PHE A 34 7.25 23.43 -3.11
N THR A 35 7.66 22.36 -2.46
CA THR A 35 9.02 21.81 -2.58
C THR A 35 8.96 20.30 -2.68
N VAL A 36 9.93 19.68 -3.36
CA VAL A 36 10.14 18.23 -3.28
C VAL A 36 10.69 17.92 -1.89
N ALA A 37 10.17 16.89 -1.25
CA ALA A 37 10.58 16.48 0.08
C ALA A 37 11.98 15.84 0.05
N THR A 38 12.73 16.01 1.13
CA THR A 38 14.07 15.46 1.33
C THR A 38 14.19 14.79 2.69
N GLU A 39 15.27 14.05 2.93
CA GLU A 39 15.50 13.41 4.24
C GLU A 39 15.50 14.42 5.40
N GLU A 40 15.93 15.67 5.17
CA GLU A 40 15.94 16.75 6.17
C GLU A 40 14.54 17.17 6.61
N ASP A 41 13.50 16.86 5.84
CA ASP A 41 12.12 17.23 6.13
C ASP A 41 11.41 16.24 7.07
N PHE A 42 12.06 15.12 7.41
CA PHE A 42 11.43 14.03 8.16
C PHE A 42 10.79 14.50 9.46
N ASP A 43 11.54 15.23 10.30
CA ASP A 43 11.06 15.68 11.62
C ASP A 43 9.86 16.63 11.50
N ASP A 44 9.90 17.56 10.55
CA ASP A 44 8.80 18.50 10.27
C ASP A 44 7.53 17.76 9.81
N ILE A 45 7.70 16.76 8.95
CA ILE A 45 6.60 15.92 8.46
C ILE A 45 6.00 15.10 9.61
N MET A 46 6.84 14.48 10.45
CA MET A 46 6.37 13.68 11.58
C MET A 46 5.66 14.55 12.61
N ALA A 47 6.14 15.75 12.89
CA ALA A 47 5.48 16.70 13.78
C ALA A 47 4.08 17.09 13.29
N MET A 48 3.92 17.30 11.97
CA MET A 48 2.60 17.54 11.35
C MET A 48 1.67 16.31 11.44
N SER A 49 2.26 15.12 11.53
CA SER A 49 1.58 13.83 11.45
C SER A 49 1.23 13.23 12.80
N GLN A 50 1.47 13.96 13.89
CA GLN A 50 1.14 13.50 15.24
C GLN A 50 -0.33 13.07 15.34
N ASP A 51 -0.55 11.89 15.92
CA ASP A 51 -1.85 11.24 16.12
C ASP A 51 -2.65 10.90 14.83
N ILE A 52 -2.00 10.96 13.65
CA ILE A 52 -2.61 10.50 12.41
C ILE A 52 -3.00 9.02 12.54
N TYR A 53 -4.21 8.71 12.07
CA TYR A 53 -4.84 7.38 12.13
C TYR A 53 -4.89 6.76 13.54
N GLY A 54 -4.91 7.58 14.59
CA GLY A 54 -4.90 7.09 15.98
C GLY A 54 -3.56 6.45 16.35
N GLY A 55 -2.46 6.92 15.77
CA GLY A 55 -1.09 6.44 15.99
C GLY A 55 -0.71 5.20 15.17
N LEU A 56 -1.53 4.80 14.21
CA LEU A 56 -1.25 3.68 13.28
C LEU A 56 -0.51 4.17 12.03
N ASP A 57 0.26 5.25 12.15
CA ASP A 57 0.89 5.90 11.01
C ASP A 57 1.99 5.01 10.40
N TYR A 58 1.87 4.77 9.10
CA TYR A 58 2.80 3.98 8.31
C TYR A 58 3.95 4.82 7.72
N LEU A 59 3.77 6.14 7.57
CA LEU A 59 4.76 6.96 6.87
C LEU A 59 6.15 6.98 7.53
N PRO A 60 6.31 6.99 8.86
CA PRO A 60 7.64 6.89 9.46
C PRO A 60 8.46 5.72 8.90
N THR A 61 7.80 4.58 8.66
CA THR A 61 8.44 3.36 8.15
C THR A 61 8.61 3.37 6.62
N ARG A 62 7.79 4.12 5.88
CA ARG A 62 7.81 4.16 4.40
C ARG A 62 8.59 5.33 3.81
N TYR A 63 8.80 6.40 4.57
CA TYR A 63 9.29 7.67 4.03
C TYR A 63 10.63 7.54 3.29
N GLN A 64 11.59 6.85 3.90
CA GLN A 64 12.91 6.68 3.29
C GLN A 64 12.84 5.90 1.97
N SER A 65 12.04 4.83 1.89
CA SER A 65 11.89 4.06 0.65
C SER A 65 11.19 4.88 -0.43
N TRP A 66 10.22 5.71 -0.05
CA TRP A 66 9.53 6.60 -0.98
C TRP A 66 10.48 7.60 -1.67
N LEU A 67 11.49 8.11 -0.96
CA LEU A 67 12.48 9.02 -1.55
C LEU A 67 13.41 8.33 -2.57
N GLN A 68 13.49 7.00 -2.56
CA GLN A 68 14.32 6.19 -3.47
C GLN A 68 13.54 5.68 -4.69
N GLU A 69 12.21 5.76 -4.69
CA GLU A 69 11.36 5.30 -5.78
C GLU A 69 11.40 6.28 -6.97
N THR A 70 11.97 5.86 -8.09
CA THR A 70 12.17 6.73 -9.28
C THR A 70 10.88 7.21 -9.93
N ASN A 71 9.79 6.47 -9.74
CA ASN A 71 8.46 6.81 -10.23
C ASN A 71 7.60 7.55 -9.20
N ARG A 72 8.14 7.81 -8.00
CA ARG A 72 7.47 8.57 -6.94
C ARG A 72 8.06 9.97 -6.80
N THR A 73 7.24 10.90 -6.37
CA THR A 73 7.68 12.22 -5.90
C THR A 73 6.82 12.62 -4.71
N VAL A 74 7.47 12.99 -3.61
CA VAL A 74 6.80 13.50 -2.42
C VAL A 74 6.88 15.03 -2.43
N ILE A 75 5.74 15.69 -2.37
CA ILE A 75 5.62 17.15 -2.43
C ILE A 75 5.16 17.69 -1.09
N LEU A 76 5.83 18.73 -0.62
CA LEU A 76 5.47 19.48 0.58
C LEU A 76 4.85 20.81 0.19
N ALA A 77 3.78 21.19 0.90
CA ALA A 77 3.32 22.57 0.91
C ALA A 77 3.89 23.27 2.14
N ARG A 78 4.49 24.44 1.93
CA ARG A 78 5.06 25.30 2.96
C ARG A 78 4.32 26.62 3.04
N LYS A 79 4.25 27.15 4.26
CA LYS A 79 3.72 28.49 4.55
C LYS A 79 4.62 29.16 5.57
N GLN A 80 5.18 30.31 5.20
CA GLN A 80 6.17 31.03 6.01
C GLN A 80 7.36 30.11 6.40
N GLY A 81 7.86 29.33 5.44
CA GLY A 81 8.98 28.40 5.63
C GLY A 81 8.64 27.05 6.29
N LYS A 82 7.51 26.94 6.99
CA LYS A 82 7.11 25.72 7.71
C LYS A 82 6.36 24.74 6.81
N VAL A 83 6.62 23.44 6.95
CA VAL A 83 5.82 22.38 6.33
C VAL A 83 4.41 22.39 6.92
N ILE A 84 3.39 22.43 6.06
CA ILE A 84 1.99 22.43 6.49
C ILE A 84 1.11 21.40 5.77
N ALA A 85 1.62 20.78 4.69
CA ALA A 85 0.98 19.66 4.05
C ALA A 85 2.00 18.81 3.29
N LEU A 86 1.64 17.54 3.07
CA LEU A 86 2.41 16.57 2.29
C LEU A 86 1.45 15.81 1.37
N GLU A 87 1.91 15.49 0.16
CA GLU A 87 1.27 14.55 -0.75
C GLU A 87 2.36 13.74 -1.46
N SER A 88 2.19 12.42 -1.54
CA SER A 88 3.02 11.59 -2.42
C SER A 88 2.26 11.30 -3.71
N VAL A 89 2.94 11.42 -4.83
CA VAL A 89 2.44 10.99 -6.14
C VAL A 89 3.36 9.95 -6.75
N CYS A 90 2.78 8.92 -7.35
CA CYS A 90 3.49 7.82 -7.98
C CYS A 90 2.91 7.58 -9.36
N VAL A 91 3.75 7.52 -10.39
CA VAL A 91 3.31 7.24 -11.76
C VAL A 91 3.36 5.73 -12.01
N ILE A 92 2.21 5.18 -12.38
CA ILE A 92 1.96 3.74 -12.53
C ILE A 92 1.20 3.48 -13.85
N ASP A 93 0.88 2.21 -14.11
CA ASP A 93 0.14 1.76 -15.29
C ASP A 93 0.79 2.23 -16.60
N ASP A 94 2.07 1.89 -16.81
CA ASP A 94 2.84 2.27 -18.00
C ASP A 94 2.91 3.80 -18.24
N GLY A 95 2.76 4.61 -17.19
CA GLY A 95 2.79 6.07 -17.30
C GLY A 95 1.42 6.72 -17.48
N GLU A 96 0.34 5.95 -17.50
CA GLU A 96 -0.99 6.49 -17.78
C GLU A 96 -1.75 6.94 -16.51
N THR A 97 -1.27 6.59 -15.32
CA THR A 97 -1.98 6.87 -14.06
C THR A 97 -1.08 7.52 -13.03
N MET A 98 -1.56 8.62 -12.45
CA MET A 98 -0.99 9.21 -11.24
C MET A 98 -1.71 8.64 -10.01
N LEU A 99 -1.04 7.76 -9.26
CA LEU A 99 -1.48 7.32 -7.96
C LEU A 99 -1.13 8.37 -6.90
N VAL A 100 -2.10 8.75 -6.07
CA VAL A 100 -1.95 9.72 -4.99
C VAL A 100 -2.05 9.00 -3.65
N GLU A 101 -1.13 9.30 -2.74
CA GLU A 101 -0.99 8.61 -1.46
C GLU A 101 -0.41 9.52 -0.38
N GLY A 102 -0.82 9.31 0.87
CA GLY A 102 -0.16 9.94 2.02
C GLY A 102 -0.52 11.41 2.24
N LEU A 103 -1.63 11.90 1.66
CA LEU A 103 -2.15 13.24 1.90
C LEU A 103 -2.20 13.58 3.40
N ARG A 104 -1.52 14.65 3.78
CA ARG A 104 -1.52 15.21 5.14
C ARG A 104 -1.69 16.71 5.07
N VAL A 105 -2.44 17.25 6.03
CA VAL A 105 -2.53 18.70 6.26
C VAL A 105 -2.45 18.93 7.76
N ALA A 106 -1.58 19.87 8.15
CA ALA A 106 -1.40 20.29 9.52
C ALA A 106 -2.76 20.65 10.16
N PRO A 107 -3.06 20.23 11.40
CA PRO A 107 -4.37 20.42 12.02
C PRO A 107 -4.92 21.84 11.90
N GLN A 108 -4.06 22.84 12.13
CA GLN A 108 -4.38 24.27 12.07
C GLN A 108 -4.64 24.80 10.65
N GLU A 109 -4.32 24.06 9.60
CA GLU A 109 -4.55 24.42 8.19
C GLU A 109 -5.66 23.57 7.52
N ARG A 110 -6.26 22.61 8.25
CA ARG A 110 -7.41 21.83 7.77
C ARG A 110 -8.64 22.72 7.56
N GLY A 111 -9.50 22.34 6.61
CA GLY A 111 -10.70 23.11 6.26
C GLY A 111 -10.46 24.38 5.44
N LYS A 112 -9.20 24.73 5.14
CA LYS A 112 -8.84 25.94 4.36
C LYS A 112 -8.53 25.68 2.89
N GLY A 113 -8.81 24.48 2.41
CA GLY A 113 -8.60 24.09 1.00
C GLY A 113 -7.16 23.73 0.60
N VAL A 114 -6.22 23.66 1.55
CA VAL A 114 -4.79 23.35 1.28
C VAL A 114 -4.61 22.05 0.50
N ALA A 115 -5.27 20.96 0.91
CA ALA A 115 -5.22 19.68 0.20
C ALA A 115 -5.61 19.80 -1.29
N GLY A 116 -6.66 20.58 -1.59
CA GLY A 116 -7.11 20.79 -2.96
C GLY A 116 -6.11 21.59 -3.80
N VAL A 117 -5.42 22.57 -3.20
CA VAL A 117 -4.36 23.33 -3.89
C VAL A 117 -3.14 22.43 -4.13
N LEU A 118 -2.71 21.67 -3.11
CA LEU A 118 -1.59 20.75 -3.20
C LEU A 118 -1.82 19.67 -4.26
N LEU A 119 -3.00 19.04 -4.26
CA LEU A 119 -3.35 18.03 -5.27
C LEU A 119 -3.31 18.62 -6.70
N ARG A 120 -3.86 19.82 -6.92
CA ARG A 120 -3.78 20.49 -8.23
C ARG A 120 -2.35 20.74 -8.67
N PHE A 121 -1.50 21.20 -7.75
CA PHE A 121 -0.08 21.38 -8.02
C PHE A 121 0.60 20.06 -8.41
N CYS A 122 0.32 18.98 -7.67
CA CYS A 122 0.86 17.66 -7.98
C CYS A 122 0.39 17.16 -9.36
N SER A 123 -0.90 17.31 -9.69
CA SER A 123 -1.42 16.98 -11.02
C SER A 123 -0.72 17.75 -12.13
N GLN A 124 -0.48 19.06 -11.96
CA GLN A 124 0.24 19.88 -12.94
C GLN A 124 1.70 19.45 -13.11
N LEU A 125 2.39 19.19 -12.00
CA LEU A 125 3.77 18.72 -12.00
C LEU A 125 3.89 17.35 -12.68
N VAL A 126 3.00 16.42 -12.37
CA VAL A 126 3.03 15.09 -12.99
C VAL A 126 2.68 15.18 -14.47
N LYS A 127 1.68 15.96 -14.86
CA LYS A 127 1.28 16.12 -16.26
C LYS A 127 2.37 16.78 -17.11
N SER A 128 3.18 17.67 -16.54
CA SER A 128 4.32 18.27 -17.26
C SER A 128 5.46 17.29 -17.47
N LYS A 129 5.72 16.40 -16.51
CA LYS A 129 6.79 15.39 -16.57
C LYS A 129 6.37 14.12 -17.33
N PHE A 130 5.10 13.77 -17.27
CA PHE A 130 4.49 12.58 -17.85
C PHE A 130 3.20 12.98 -18.60
N PRO A 131 3.33 13.49 -19.84
CA PRO A 131 2.19 13.98 -20.61
C PRO A 131 1.11 12.93 -20.89
N ASP A 132 1.49 11.65 -20.89
CA ASP A 132 0.61 10.51 -21.16
C ASP A 132 -0.27 10.11 -19.97
N VAL A 133 -0.08 10.70 -18.78
CA VAL A 133 -0.96 10.47 -17.64
C VAL A 133 -2.38 10.93 -17.98
N LYS A 134 -3.35 10.02 -17.88
CA LYS A 134 -4.77 10.25 -18.23
C LYS A 134 -5.64 10.43 -17.01
N VAL A 135 -5.31 9.75 -15.91
CA VAL A 135 -6.14 9.72 -14.71
C VAL A 135 -5.32 9.89 -13.43
N THR A 136 -5.97 10.45 -12.42
CA THR A 136 -5.53 10.43 -11.04
C THR A 136 -6.31 9.34 -10.30
N ARG A 137 -5.61 8.42 -9.64
CA ARG A 137 -6.19 7.34 -8.84
C ARG A 137 -5.85 7.53 -7.37
N LEU A 138 -6.80 7.23 -6.48
CA LEU A 138 -6.58 7.19 -5.03
C LEU A 138 -7.52 6.18 -4.36
N THR A 139 -7.14 5.77 -3.15
CA THR A 139 -8.00 4.99 -2.25
C THR A 139 -8.57 5.87 -1.14
N ARG A 140 -9.81 5.61 -0.77
CA ARG A 140 -10.54 6.33 0.27
C ARG A 140 -11.26 5.36 1.19
N ASP A 141 -11.39 5.70 2.47
CA ASP A 141 -12.17 4.94 3.46
C ASP A 141 -13.31 5.74 4.10
N ASP A 142 -13.48 6.99 3.65
CA ASP A 142 -14.58 7.84 4.05
C ASP A 142 -15.83 7.58 3.21
N GLN A 143 -17.00 7.94 3.77
CA GLN A 143 -18.28 7.74 3.10
C GLN A 143 -18.40 8.67 1.88
N LEU A 144 -18.30 8.10 0.69
CA LEU A 144 -18.45 8.82 -0.58
C LEU A 144 -19.89 9.32 -0.76
N GLY A 145 -20.05 10.63 -1.01
CA GLY A 145 -21.34 11.27 -1.25
C GLY A 145 -21.61 11.57 -2.74
N PRO A 146 -22.80 12.08 -3.08
CA PRO A 146 -23.15 12.41 -4.47
C PRO A 146 -22.16 13.36 -5.17
N LYS A 147 -21.56 14.29 -4.43
CA LYS A 147 -20.55 15.22 -4.98
C LYS A 147 -19.24 14.50 -5.32
N ASP A 148 -18.87 13.46 -4.58
CA ASP A 148 -17.68 12.66 -4.87
C ASP A 148 -17.88 11.89 -6.18
N PHE A 149 -19.07 11.32 -6.42
CA PHE A 149 -19.39 10.61 -7.66
C PHE A 149 -19.54 11.51 -8.90
N GLN A 150 -19.69 12.83 -8.72
CA GLN A 150 -19.58 13.80 -9.81
C GLN A 150 -18.13 14.04 -10.23
N LYS A 151 -17.20 13.88 -9.28
CA LYS A 151 -15.77 14.12 -9.49
C LYS A 151 -15.02 12.85 -9.87
N TYR A 152 -15.37 11.73 -9.24
CA TYR A 152 -14.65 10.49 -9.34
C TYR A 152 -15.53 9.34 -9.87
N ARG A 153 -14.93 8.52 -10.71
CA ARG A 153 -15.42 7.19 -11.08
C ARG A 153 -14.96 6.18 -10.04
N LEU A 154 -15.89 5.38 -9.52
CA LEU A 154 -15.58 4.22 -8.67
C LEU A 154 -15.05 3.07 -9.54
N ILE A 155 -13.91 2.50 -9.15
CA ILE A 155 -13.26 1.37 -9.84
C ILE A 155 -13.62 0.06 -9.18
N THR A 156 -13.40 -0.01 -7.87
CA THR A 156 -13.74 -1.16 -7.04
C THR A 156 -13.86 -0.74 -5.58
N LYS A 157 -14.42 -1.64 -4.76
CA LYS A 157 -14.45 -1.48 -3.32
C LYS A 157 -14.20 -2.81 -2.60
N GLN A 158 -13.59 -2.74 -1.44
CA GLN A 158 -13.34 -3.87 -0.54
C GLN A 158 -13.85 -3.50 0.86
N ALA A 159 -14.39 -4.45 1.61
CA ALA A 159 -14.67 -4.23 3.01
C ALA A 159 -13.37 -4.30 3.82
N ILE A 160 -13.29 -3.48 4.87
CA ILE A 160 -12.17 -3.38 5.77
C ILE A 160 -12.55 -4.05 7.09
N LEU A 161 -11.78 -5.04 7.49
CA LEU A 161 -11.89 -5.67 8.81
C LEU A 161 -10.63 -5.37 9.60
N LEU A 162 -10.78 -4.66 10.72
CA LEU A 162 -9.66 -4.27 11.58
C LEU A 162 -9.78 -4.96 12.94
N VAL A 163 -8.81 -5.81 13.26
CA VAL A 163 -8.75 -6.55 14.52
C VAL A 163 -7.43 -6.30 15.24
N ARG A 164 -7.40 -6.50 16.55
CA ARG A 164 -6.18 -6.46 17.35
C ARG A 164 -6.04 -7.67 18.27
N PHE A 165 -4.80 -8.09 18.48
CA PHE A 165 -4.46 -9.23 19.33
C PHE A 165 -3.01 -9.18 19.82
N SER A 166 -2.68 -9.97 20.85
CA SER A 166 -1.30 -10.34 21.18
C SER A 166 -0.84 -11.45 20.22
N ALA A 167 0.37 -11.33 19.68
CA ALA A 167 0.95 -12.34 18.81
C ALA A 167 1.12 -13.68 19.54
N GLU A 168 1.47 -13.64 20.82
CA GLU A 168 1.62 -14.81 21.69
C GLU A 168 0.28 -15.53 21.91
N ASP A 169 -0.77 -14.79 22.25
CA ASP A 169 -2.10 -15.35 22.46
C ASP A 169 -2.65 -15.96 21.16
N LEU A 170 -2.47 -15.27 20.02
CA LEU A 170 -2.91 -15.78 18.72
C LEU A 170 -2.19 -17.09 18.38
N LYS A 171 -0.89 -17.23 18.64
CA LYS A 171 -0.16 -18.49 18.41
C LYS A 171 -0.77 -19.67 19.17
N LEU A 172 -1.14 -19.45 20.44
CA LEU A 172 -1.80 -20.49 21.24
C LEU A 172 -3.15 -20.88 20.61
N ARG A 173 -3.94 -19.90 20.17
CA ARG A 173 -5.22 -20.16 19.49
C ARG A 173 -5.06 -20.90 18.17
N LEU A 174 -4.05 -20.56 17.38
CA LEU A 174 -3.75 -21.26 16.13
C LEU A 174 -3.28 -22.71 16.39
N ALA A 175 -2.49 -22.93 17.45
CA ALA A 175 -2.08 -24.26 17.87
C ALA A 175 -3.27 -25.13 18.31
N ASP A 176 -4.22 -24.56 19.06
CA ASP A 176 -5.46 -25.24 19.49
C ASP A 176 -6.34 -25.68 18.31
N LEU A 177 -6.27 -24.96 17.18
CA LEU A 177 -6.94 -25.32 15.93
C LEU A 177 -6.22 -26.42 15.13
N GLY A 178 -5.12 -26.98 15.66
CA GLY A 178 -4.30 -27.97 14.99
C GLY A 178 -3.37 -27.39 13.93
N LEU A 179 -3.15 -26.06 13.92
CA LEU A 179 -2.33 -25.36 12.92
C LEU A 179 -0.91 -25.11 13.44
N ASN A 180 -0.25 -26.14 13.97
CA ASN A 180 1.13 -26.04 14.46
C ASN A 180 2.12 -25.69 13.32
N ALA A 181 3.17 -24.95 13.66
CA ALA A 181 4.13 -24.37 12.72
C ALA A 181 5.03 -25.39 11.99
N GLU A 182 5.02 -26.66 12.39
CA GLU A 182 6.00 -27.67 11.91
C GLU A 182 5.38 -28.95 11.34
N SER A 183 4.06 -29.09 11.34
CA SER A 183 3.40 -30.23 10.69
C SER A 183 3.02 -29.89 9.25
N ALA A 184 4.02 -29.92 8.37
CA ALA A 184 3.79 -30.21 6.95
C ALA A 184 3.39 -31.69 6.84
N GLY A 185 2.15 -32.01 7.25
CA GLY A 185 1.63 -33.37 7.25
C GLY A 185 0.64 -33.59 8.39
N ASP A 186 -0.52 -34.12 8.02
CA ASP A 186 -1.63 -34.56 8.87
C ASP A 186 -2.58 -33.50 9.43
N GLY A 187 -3.69 -33.32 8.71
CA GLY A 187 -4.97 -32.88 9.27
C GLY A 187 -5.91 -32.18 8.29
N LEU A 188 -5.35 -31.53 7.26
CA LEU A 188 -6.13 -30.88 6.21
C LEU A 188 -6.13 -31.76 4.94
N PRO A 189 -7.28 -31.98 4.28
CA PRO A 189 -7.29 -32.66 3.00
C PRO A 189 -6.35 -31.92 2.02
N PRO A 190 -5.51 -32.64 1.26
CA PRO A 190 -4.45 -32.07 0.44
C PRO A 190 -4.93 -31.13 -0.69
N SER A 191 -6.24 -31.04 -0.92
CA SER A 191 -6.83 -30.24 -2.00
C SER A 191 -7.00 -28.76 -1.69
N ASN A 192 -6.76 -28.29 -0.45
CA ASN A 192 -7.11 -26.93 -0.03
C ASN A 192 -6.00 -26.20 0.78
N ILE A 193 -4.73 -26.54 0.56
CA ILE A 193 -3.62 -25.81 1.20
C ILE A 193 -3.25 -24.62 0.30
N PRO A 194 -3.26 -23.37 0.81
CA PRO A 194 -2.82 -22.23 0.04
C PRO A 194 -1.43 -22.43 -0.55
N VAL A 195 -1.28 -22.16 -1.84
CA VAL A 195 -0.03 -22.26 -2.57
C VAL A 195 0.67 -20.91 -2.53
N ARG A 196 1.87 -20.87 -1.95
CA ARG A 196 2.71 -19.67 -1.95
C ARG A 196 3.43 -19.57 -3.29
N LEU A 197 3.29 -18.42 -3.93
CA LEU A 197 3.90 -18.14 -5.23
C LEU A 197 5.29 -17.55 -5.07
N GLU A 198 6.21 -18.02 -5.90
CA GLU A 198 7.52 -17.40 -6.11
C GLU A 198 7.41 -16.24 -7.13
N PRO A 199 8.36 -15.29 -7.19
CA PRO A 199 8.23 -14.06 -7.99
C PRO A 199 7.92 -14.27 -9.48
N LEU A 200 8.44 -15.34 -10.09
CA LEU A 200 8.17 -15.69 -11.47
C LEU A 200 6.72 -16.16 -11.66
N GLU A 201 6.21 -16.97 -10.72
CA GLU A 201 4.84 -17.49 -10.74
C GLU A 201 3.83 -16.35 -10.52
N VAL A 202 4.12 -15.42 -9.61
CA VAL A 202 3.32 -14.20 -9.43
C VAL A 202 3.22 -13.44 -10.76
N SER A 203 4.35 -13.20 -11.43
CA SER A 203 4.36 -12.49 -12.70
C SER A 203 3.54 -13.21 -13.77
N GLN A 204 3.73 -14.52 -13.91
CA GLN A 204 3.03 -15.32 -14.92
C GLN A 204 1.52 -15.36 -14.67
N LEU A 205 1.11 -15.57 -13.41
CA LEU A 205 -0.29 -15.73 -13.05
C LEU A 205 -1.05 -14.41 -13.12
N PHE A 206 -0.52 -13.34 -12.52
CA PHE A 206 -1.21 -12.05 -12.45
C PHE A 206 -1.22 -11.29 -13.79
N LEU A 207 -0.25 -11.54 -14.68
CA LEU A 207 -0.27 -11.00 -16.05
C LEU A 207 -1.12 -11.85 -17.00
N SER A 208 -1.50 -13.08 -16.61
CA SER A 208 -2.39 -13.93 -17.40
C SER A 208 -3.83 -13.43 -17.26
N SER A 209 -4.28 -12.68 -18.26
CA SER A 209 -5.58 -12.00 -18.23
C SER A 209 -6.77 -12.92 -18.04
N SER A 210 -6.69 -14.20 -18.39
CA SER A 210 -7.83 -15.13 -18.25
C SER A 210 -7.96 -15.74 -16.86
N LEU A 211 -6.86 -15.93 -16.13
CA LEU A 211 -6.88 -16.69 -14.87
C LEU A 211 -7.31 -15.81 -13.69
N MET A 212 -6.89 -14.54 -13.67
CA MET A 212 -7.15 -13.63 -12.55
C MET A 212 -8.35 -12.71 -12.78
N GLN A 213 -9.01 -12.79 -13.94
CA GLN A 213 -10.13 -11.90 -14.29
C GLN A 213 -11.31 -12.01 -13.32
N ASP A 214 -11.63 -13.22 -12.88
CA ASP A 214 -12.75 -13.48 -11.97
C ASP A 214 -12.36 -13.35 -10.49
N VAL A 215 -11.05 -13.30 -10.20
CA VAL A 215 -10.49 -13.15 -8.85
C VAL A 215 -10.28 -11.68 -8.50
N LEU A 216 -9.68 -10.90 -9.41
CA LEU A 216 -9.36 -9.49 -9.19
C LEU A 216 -10.56 -8.59 -9.54
N PRO A 217 -11.11 -7.85 -8.58
CA PRO A 217 -12.27 -7.00 -8.84
C PRO A 217 -11.87 -5.86 -9.79
N ASN A 218 -12.54 -5.80 -10.95
CA ASN A 218 -12.24 -4.86 -12.03
C ASN A 218 -10.76 -4.89 -12.46
N ALA A 219 -10.15 -6.08 -12.53
CA ALA A 219 -8.76 -6.29 -12.90
C ALA A 219 -7.79 -5.34 -12.14
N THR A 220 -8.04 -5.16 -10.84
CA THR A 220 -7.26 -4.27 -9.98
C THR A 220 -6.64 -5.05 -8.83
N ILE A 221 -5.32 -4.96 -8.71
CA ILE A 221 -4.56 -5.46 -7.55
C ILE A 221 -4.46 -4.31 -6.56
N VAL A 222 -5.23 -4.35 -5.48
CA VAL A 222 -5.06 -3.41 -4.37
C VAL A 222 -4.13 -4.04 -3.35
N GLN A 223 -2.99 -3.40 -3.09
CA GLN A 223 -2.00 -3.91 -2.16
C GLN A 223 -1.58 -2.78 -1.23
N ASP A 224 -1.82 -2.93 0.07
CA ASP A 224 -1.51 -1.91 1.07
C ASP A 224 -1.98 -0.50 0.68
N TRP A 225 -3.28 -0.39 0.35
CA TRP A 225 -3.93 0.84 -0.13
C TRP A 225 -3.48 1.33 -1.52
N GLN A 226 -2.61 0.59 -2.22
CA GLN A 226 -2.13 0.99 -3.53
C GLN A 226 -2.78 0.14 -4.65
N PRO A 227 -3.63 0.75 -5.50
CA PRO A 227 -4.33 0.07 -6.59
C PRO A 227 -3.53 0.08 -7.90
N PHE A 228 -3.19 -1.11 -8.39
CA PHE A 228 -2.43 -1.34 -9.62
C PHE A 228 -3.24 -2.14 -10.64
N LYS A 229 -3.07 -1.84 -11.93
CA LYS A 229 -3.45 -2.79 -12.98
C LYS A 229 -2.43 -3.94 -13.06
N PRO A 230 -2.85 -5.16 -13.46
CA PRO A 230 -1.95 -6.27 -13.73
C PRO A 230 -1.14 -6.02 -15.02
N LEU A 231 -0.13 -5.16 -14.92
CA LEU A 231 0.76 -4.77 -16.01
C LEU A 231 2.22 -5.08 -15.64
N PRO A 232 3.09 -5.39 -16.61
CA PRO A 232 4.50 -5.69 -16.32
C PRO A 232 5.21 -4.58 -15.53
N SER A 233 4.94 -3.31 -15.86
CA SER A 233 5.51 -2.15 -15.15
C SER A 233 5.10 -2.09 -13.68
N ASN A 234 3.83 -2.37 -13.39
CA ASN A 234 3.34 -2.41 -12.02
C ASN A 234 3.83 -3.64 -11.27
N MET A 235 3.97 -4.79 -11.94
CA MET A 235 4.53 -5.97 -11.31
C MET A 235 5.99 -5.74 -10.91
N ALA A 236 6.76 -4.98 -11.68
CA ALA A 236 8.12 -4.60 -11.30
C ALA A 236 8.17 -3.70 -10.03
N ILE A 237 7.08 -2.99 -9.70
CA ILE A 237 6.95 -2.24 -8.44
C ILE A 237 6.58 -3.21 -7.31
N LEU A 238 5.54 -4.01 -7.52
CA LEU A 238 5.01 -4.94 -6.52
C LEU A 238 6.04 -5.99 -6.09
N LEU A 239 6.82 -6.53 -7.01
CA LEU A 239 7.85 -7.55 -6.72
C LEU A 239 9.10 -7.01 -6.01
N LYS A 240 9.27 -5.69 -5.92
CA LYS A 240 10.32 -5.08 -5.09
C LYS A 240 9.92 -4.97 -3.62
N LYS A 241 8.63 -5.13 -3.33
CA LYS A 241 8.10 -5.08 -1.97
C LYS A 241 8.19 -6.46 -1.34
N ASP A 242 8.33 -6.48 -0.03
CA ASP A 242 8.27 -7.70 0.76
C ASP A 242 6.80 -8.09 0.98
N ILE A 243 6.26 -8.90 0.08
CA ILE A 243 4.88 -9.37 0.05
C ILE A 243 4.88 -10.90 -0.10
N ASP A 244 4.13 -11.59 0.74
CA ASP A 244 3.80 -13.00 0.51
C ASP A 244 2.52 -13.10 -0.32
N TRP A 245 2.59 -13.88 -1.41
CA TRP A 245 1.51 -14.08 -2.37
C TRP A 245 0.98 -15.50 -2.27
N LEU A 246 -0.33 -15.65 -2.07
CA LEU A 246 -1.00 -16.94 -2.03
C LEU A 246 -2.10 -17.04 -3.06
N VAL A 247 -2.31 -18.26 -3.55
CA VAL A 247 -3.52 -18.67 -4.28
C VAL A 247 -4.04 -20.00 -3.74
N ASP A 248 -5.30 -20.32 -4.02
CA ASP A 248 -5.86 -21.65 -3.75
C ASP A 248 -5.38 -22.70 -4.76
N ASP A 249 -5.29 -22.35 -6.05
CA ASP A 249 -4.84 -23.23 -7.12
C ASP A 249 -4.05 -22.43 -8.18
N ILE A 250 -2.87 -22.91 -8.59
CA ILE A 250 -2.02 -22.22 -9.58
C ILE A 250 -2.63 -22.23 -10.99
N SER A 251 -3.32 -23.31 -11.35
CA SER A 251 -3.85 -23.53 -12.70
C SER A 251 -5.19 -22.84 -12.93
N CYS A 252 -6.01 -22.75 -11.88
CA CYS A 252 -7.34 -22.17 -11.93
C CYS A 252 -7.69 -21.48 -10.60
N PRO A 253 -7.03 -20.36 -10.27
CA PRO A 253 -7.24 -19.69 -9.00
C PRO A 253 -8.67 -19.17 -8.88
N SER A 254 -9.28 -19.36 -7.72
CA SER A 254 -10.57 -18.76 -7.34
C SER A 254 -10.44 -17.82 -6.14
N MET A 255 -9.29 -17.88 -5.45
CA MET A 255 -8.94 -17.05 -4.31
C MET A 255 -7.46 -16.69 -4.37
N ALA A 256 -7.13 -15.42 -4.14
CA ALA A 256 -5.75 -14.97 -3.95
C ALA A 256 -5.65 -14.03 -2.75
N SER A 257 -4.47 -13.96 -2.14
CA SER A 257 -4.22 -12.96 -1.10
C SER A 257 -2.76 -12.54 -1.06
N LEU A 258 -2.57 -11.31 -0.64
CA LEU A 258 -1.29 -10.61 -0.57
C LEU A 258 -1.13 -10.13 0.87
N CYS A 259 0.00 -10.44 1.49
CA CYS A 259 0.26 -10.04 2.86
C CYS A 259 1.56 -9.25 2.95
N THR A 260 1.50 -8.05 3.53
CA THR A 260 2.72 -7.29 3.84
C THR A 260 3.40 -7.87 5.07
N PHE A 261 4.73 -7.81 5.09
CA PHE A 261 5.45 -8.14 6.31
C PHE A 261 5.12 -7.14 7.42
N PRO A 262 4.92 -7.61 8.67
CA PRO A 262 4.56 -6.75 9.78
C PRO A 262 5.57 -5.63 10.00
N PHE A 263 5.09 -4.41 10.20
CA PHE A 263 5.94 -3.25 10.47
C PHE A 263 5.55 -2.53 11.75
N ARG A 264 6.50 -1.81 12.37
CA ARG A 264 6.26 -1.07 13.61
C ARG A 264 5.37 0.15 13.38
N VAL A 265 4.51 0.46 14.36
CA VAL A 265 3.64 1.65 14.37
C VAL A 265 3.79 2.46 15.65
N PRO A 266 3.59 3.79 15.60
CA PRO A 266 3.95 4.69 16.71
C PRO A 266 3.01 4.67 17.93
N ILE A 267 1.92 3.88 17.94
CA ILE A 267 1.06 3.72 19.13
C ILE A 267 1.77 3.08 20.35
N GLY A 268 2.92 2.44 20.15
CA GLY A 268 3.77 1.95 21.23
C GLY A 268 4.90 1.05 20.73
N ASP A 269 5.92 0.88 21.57
CA ASP A 269 7.18 0.22 21.18
C ASP A 269 7.00 -1.25 20.74
N ASP A 270 5.95 -1.92 21.25
CA ASP A 270 5.65 -3.32 20.97
C ASP A 270 4.44 -3.55 20.05
N TRP A 271 4.11 -2.57 19.21
CA TRP A 271 3.02 -2.67 18.24
C TRP A 271 3.50 -2.87 16.81
N TYR A 272 2.81 -3.77 16.12
CA TYR A 272 2.99 -4.05 14.69
C TYR A 272 1.68 -3.82 13.94
N TYR A 273 1.81 -3.47 12.66
CA TYR A 273 0.71 -3.44 11.71
C TYR A 273 0.93 -4.54 10.67
N LEU A 274 -0.14 -5.30 10.40
CA LEU A 274 -0.17 -6.39 9.42
C LEU A 274 -1.33 -6.10 8.46
N ASN A 275 -1.06 -6.16 7.16
CA ASN A 275 -2.07 -5.95 6.14
C ASN A 275 -2.22 -7.19 5.25
N ILE A 276 -3.45 -7.64 5.05
CA ILE A 276 -3.81 -8.78 4.22
C ILE A 276 -4.89 -8.35 3.22
N ASP A 277 -4.51 -8.25 1.95
CA ASP A 277 -5.42 -7.97 0.84
C ASP A 277 -5.92 -9.30 0.24
N MET A 278 -7.23 -9.51 0.22
CA MET A 278 -7.85 -10.76 -0.22
C MET A 278 -8.75 -10.53 -1.45
N PHE A 279 -8.64 -11.45 -2.40
CA PHE A 279 -9.33 -11.44 -3.69
C PHE A 279 -10.04 -12.77 -3.89
N GLY A 280 -11.31 -12.74 -4.24
CA GLY A 280 -12.16 -13.92 -4.32
C GLY A 280 -13.36 -13.82 -3.37
N LYS A 281 -14.28 -14.77 -3.51
CA LYS A 281 -15.61 -14.71 -2.88
C LYS A 281 -15.93 -15.94 -2.03
N ASP A 282 -15.04 -16.93 -2.02
CA ASP A 282 -15.22 -18.15 -1.24
C ASP A 282 -14.71 -17.95 0.19
N LEU A 283 -15.60 -18.06 1.17
CA LEU A 283 -15.28 -17.86 2.58
C LEU A 283 -14.30 -18.90 3.11
N ALA A 284 -14.42 -20.17 2.68
CA ALA A 284 -13.59 -21.25 3.21
C ALA A 284 -12.14 -21.10 2.71
N LEU A 285 -11.96 -20.77 1.44
CA LEU A 285 -10.65 -20.47 0.86
C LEU A 285 -10.06 -19.19 1.48
N ALA A 286 -10.87 -18.17 1.70
CA ALA A 286 -10.43 -16.96 2.38
C ALA A 286 -9.92 -17.26 3.80
N ILE A 287 -10.65 -18.04 4.60
CA ILE A 287 -10.21 -18.44 5.94
C ILE A 287 -8.89 -19.21 5.89
N GLN A 288 -8.71 -20.12 4.93
CA GLN A 288 -7.45 -20.86 4.78
C GLN A 288 -6.26 -19.97 4.48
N GLN A 289 -6.41 -19.02 3.55
CA GLN A 289 -5.35 -18.06 3.22
C GLN A 289 -5.05 -17.12 4.39
N LEU A 290 -6.09 -16.64 5.09
CA LEU A 290 -5.93 -15.84 6.30
C LEU A 290 -5.11 -16.59 7.37
N LEU A 291 -5.48 -17.84 7.67
CA LEU A 291 -4.81 -18.65 8.67
C LEU A 291 -3.33 -18.90 8.32
N TYR A 292 -3.04 -19.13 7.04
CA TYR A 292 -1.67 -19.24 6.56
C TYR A 292 -0.87 -17.96 6.87
N HIS A 293 -1.40 -16.79 6.49
CA HIS A 293 -0.75 -15.50 6.71
C HIS A 293 -0.56 -15.19 8.19
N LEU A 294 -1.61 -15.34 8.99
CA LEU A 294 -1.53 -15.14 10.44
C LEU A 294 -0.44 -16.02 11.05
N ARG A 295 -0.41 -17.31 10.73
CA ARG A 295 0.63 -18.21 11.24
C ARG A 295 2.02 -17.74 10.83
N ARG A 296 2.24 -17.51 9.54
CA ARG A 296 3.55 -17.17 8.98
C ARG A 296 4.09 -15.83 9.49
N HIS A 297 3.27 -14.79 9.47
CA HIS A 297 3.71 -13.43 9.76
C HIS A 297 3.71 -13.10 11.24
N THR A 298 3.00 -13.87 12.08
CA THR A 298 3.00 -13.65 13.54
C THR A 298 3.89 -14.60 14.31
N ASN A 299 4.35 -15.73 13.71
CA ASN A 299 5.09 -16.79 14.40
C ASN A 299 6.28 -16.29 15.24
N VAL A 300 7.03 -15.29 14.75
CA VAL A 300 8.21 -14.76 15.43
C VAL A 300 7.95 -13.44 16.17
N LEU A 301 6.77 -12.84 16.00
CA LEU A 301 6.43 -11.58 16.66
C LEU A 301 6.22 -11.77 18.16
N LYS A 302 6.54 -10.72 18.91
CA LYS A 302 6.24 -10.56 20.34
C LYS A 302 5.61 -9.20 20.56
N GLY A 303 4.49 -9.14 21.26
CA GLY A 303 3.72 -7.91 21.44
C GLY A 303 2.39 -7.90 20.69
N HIS A 304 1.90 -6.71 20.38
CA HIS A 304 0.55 -6.49 19.86
C HIS A 304 0.54 -6.28 18.35
N VAL A 305 -0.48 -6.80 17.69
CA VAL A 305 -0.66 -6.66 16.25
C VAL A 305 -2.00 -5.99 15.97
N MET A 306 -1.96 -4.93 15.18
CA MET A 306 -3.09 -4.38 14.46
C MET A 306 -3.15 -5.07 13.09
N CYS A 307 -4.15 -5.92 12.88
CA CYS A 307 -4.31 -6.67 11.63
C CYS A 307 -5.48 -6.10 10.84
N GLN A 308 -5.20 -5.62 9.64
CA GLN A 308 -6.19 -5.13 8.70
C GLN A 308 -6.33 -6.13 7.56
N VAL A 309 -7.58 -6.54 7.30
CA VAL A 309 -7.92 -7.45 6.20
C VAL A 309 -8.86 -6.72 5.25
N PHE A 310 -8.53 -6.74 3.96
CA PHE A 310 -9.36 -6.23 2.87
C PHE A 310 -9.97 -7.42 2.13
N LEU A 311 -11.29 -7.45 1.95
CA LEU A 311 -11.98 -8.58 1.36
C LEU A 311 -13.26 -8.17 0.62
N ASP A 312 -13.84 -9.09 -0.16
CA ASP A 312 -15.13 -8.89 -0.81
C ASP A 312 -16.21 -8.52 0.24
N PRO A 313 -17.01 -7.47 0.03
CA PRO A 313 -17.94 -6.97 1.04
C PRO A 313 -18.88 -7.99 1.70
N PRO A 314 -19.52 -8.92 0.94
CA PRO A 314 -20.28 -10.04 1.49
C PRO A 314 -19.53 -10.92 2.51
N LEU A 315 -18.20 -11.03 2.39
CA LEU A 315 -17.39 -11.86 3.28
C LEU A 315 -17.10 -11.19 4.64
N TRP A 316 -17.35 -9.88 4.80
CA TRP A 316 -16.96 -9.14 6.01
C TRP A 316 -17.58 -9.72 7.27
N LYS A 317 -18.90 -9.93 7.27
CA LYS A 317 -19.63 -10.42 8.45
C LYS A 317 -19.17 -11.83 8.86
N PRO A 318 -19.16 -12.84 7.97
CA PRO A 318 -18.69 -14.17 8.36
C PRO A 318 -17.20 -14.19 8.75
N MET A 319 -16.36 -13.35 8.12
CA MET A 319 -14.94 -13.23 8.52
C MET A 319 -14.79 -12.61 9.91
N MET A 320 -15.56 -11.56 10.22
CA MET A 320 -15.61 -10.95 11.56
C MET A 320 -16.06 -11.97 12.62
N GLU A 321 -17.11 -12.74 12.33
CA GLU A 321 -17.59 -13.82 13.22
C GLU A 321 -16.51 -14.89 13.43
N PHE A 322 -15.76 -15.26 12.37
CA PHE A 322 -14.62 -16.17 12.51
C PHE A 322 -13.54 -15.61 13.44
N PHE A 323 -13.11 -14.36 13.26
CA PHE A 323 -12.13 -13.73 14.14
C PHE A 323 -12.60 -13.66 15.59
N LYS A 324 -13.86 -13.29 15.81
CA LYS A 324 -14.42 -13.11 17.15
C LYS A 324 -14.68 -14.42 17.87
N GLU A 325 -15.35 -15.36 17.22
CA GLU A 325 -15.84 -16.59 17.87
C GLU A 325 -14.80 -17.71 17.83
N THR A 326 -14.00 -17.80 16.76
CA THR A 326 -12.97 -18.85 16.60
C THR A 326 -11.61 -18.39 17.10
N LEU A 327 -11.10 -17.27 16.60
CA LEU A 327 -9.77 -16.77 16.99
C LEU A 327 -9.80 -15.98 18.31
N LYS A 328 -10.98 -15.58 18.79
CA LYS A 328 -11.18 -14.83 20.04
C LYS A 328 -10.34 -13.55 20.10
N VAL A 329 -10.22 -12.86 18.96
CA VAL A 329 -9.51 -11.57 18.85
C VAL A 329 -10.49 -10.40 18.92
N GLU A 330 -9.98 -9.22 19.22
CA GLU A 330 -10.80 -8.03 19.40
C GLU A 330 -11.04 -7.30 18.08
N LEU A 331 -12.31 -7.01 17.77
CA LEU A 331 -12.69 -6.13 16.67
C LEU A 331 -12.44 -4.67 17.07
N VAL A 332 -11.76 -3.90 16.21
CA VAL A 332 -11.39 -2.51 16.50
C VAL A 332 -12.38 -1.51 15.92
N LYS A 333 -13.00 -1.84 14.78
CA LYS A 333 -13.97 -0.97 14.10
C LYS A 333 -15.12 -1.80 13.52
N GLU A 334 -16.30 -1.19 13.47
CA GLU A 334 -17.43 -1.69 12.68
C GLU A 334 -17.12 -1.64 11.18
N TYR A 335 -18.05 -2.18 10.38
CA TYR A 335 -17.94 -2.23 8.93
C TYR A 335 -17.56 -0.89 8.30
N THR A 336 -16.47 -0.87 7.55
CA THR A 336 -16.08 0.22 6.65
C THR A 336 -15.61 -0.34 5.32
N GLU A 337 -15.51 0.51 4.29
CA GLU A 337 -15.10 0.11 2.94
C GLU A 337 -13.89 0.91 2.49
N GLN A 338 -12.97 0.27 1.78
CA GLN A 338 -11.96 0.92 0.97
C GLN A 338 -12.53 1.07 -0.45
N CYS A 339 -12.56 2.29 -0.97
CA CYS A 339 -13.01 2.61 -2.31
C CYS A 339 -11.82 3.05 -3.16
N VAL A 340 -11.60 2.36 -4.29
CA VAL A 340 -10.65 2.80 -5.31
C VAL A 340 -11.38 3.72 -6.28
N VAL A 341 -10.91 4.95 -6.42
CA VAL A 341 -11.56 5.96 -7.26
C VAL A 341 -10.58 6.62 -8.21
N GLU A 342 -11.09 7.05 -9.36
CA GLU A 342 -10.33 7.76 -10.39
C GLU A 342 -11.02 9.03 -10.86
N GLN A 343 -10.25 10.02 -11.27
CA GLN A 343 -10.71 11.19 -12.04
C GLN A 343 -9.79 11.40 -13.23
N ASP A 344 -10.31 11.97 -14.32
CA ASP A 344 -9.50 12.34 -15.47
C ASP A 344 -8.62 13.57 -15.13
N VAL A 345 -7.46 13.70 -15.81
CA VAL A 345 -6.44 14.76 -15.57
C VAL A 345 -6.32 15.72 -16.73
#